data_AF-A0A1E1MFZ1-F1
#
_entry.id   AF-A0A1E1MFZ1-F1
#
_cell.length_a   1.000
_cell.length_b   1.000
_cell.length_c   1.000
_cell.angle_alpha   90.00
_cell.angle_beta   90.00
_cell.angle_gamma   90.00
#
_symmetry.space_group_name_H-M   'P 1'
#
loop_
_entity.id
_entity.type
_entity.pdbx_description
1 polymer ?
#
loop_
_entity_poly.entity_id
_entity_poly.type
_entity_poly.pdbx_seq_one_letter_code
_entity_poly.pdbx_strand_id
1 'polypeptide(L)'
;MQSTRSHNPALDAKIRQMALPLAPLVRLTTGEVHPIFPSTLLNFWLLTSSQCDELAHFYHQRTPSIYSTHYPCPVEWRSDATLEEKRRRIGRFIGLRGCESPMRILTEEEIRRGVREERERAEQEEGRKARWY
;
A
#
# COMPACT_ATOMS: atom_id res chain seq x y z
N MET A 1 31.36 -17.88 -23.80
CA MET A 1 31.15 -16.73 -22.91
C MET A 1 30.66 -17.23 -21.56
N GLN A 2 31.51 -17.24 -20.53
CA GLN A 2 31.06 -17.65 -19.19
C GLN A 2 30.15 -16.55 -18.64
N SER A 3 28.95 -16.95 -18.18
CA SER A 3 27.95 -16.00 -17.69
C SER A 3 28.45 -15.34 -16.41
N THR A 4 28.36 -14.02 -16.29
CA THR A 4 28.74 -13.26 -15.09
C THR A 4 28.03 -13.74 -13.82
N ARG A 5 26.87 -14.41 -13.97
CA ARG A 5 26.13 -15.08 -12.89
C ARG A 5 26.95 -16.14 -12.15
N SER A 6 27.77 -16.93 -12.84
CA SER A 6 28.51 -18.03 -12.20
C SER A 6 29.65 -17.54 -11.30
N HIS A 7 30.06 -16.29 -11.45
CA HIS A 7 31.20 -15.69 -10.76
C HIS A 7 30.80 -14.85 -9.54
N ASN A 8 29.50 -14.57 -9.37
CA ASN A 8 29.00 -13.75 -8.26
C ASN A 8 27.84 -14.47 -7.55
N PRO A 9 28.11 -15.19 -6.44
CA PRO A 9 27.08 -15.94 -5.71
C PRO A 9 25.99 -15.02 -5.12
N ALA A 10 26.32 -13.77 -4.78
CA ALA A 10 25.33 -12.83 -4.25
C ALA A 10 24.33 -12.38 -5.33
N LEU A 11 24.81 -12.13 -6.56
CA LEU A 11 23.96 -11.80 -7.70
C LEU A 11 23.03 -12.97 -8.05
N ASP A 12 23.58 -14.19 -8.10
CA ASP A 12 22.83 -15.40 -8.39
C ASP A 12 21.74 -15.67 -7.32
N ALA A 13 22.09 -15.54 -6.04
CA ALA A 13 21.11 -15.60 -4.95
C ALA A 13 20.00 -14.55 -5.08
N LYS A 14 20.36 -13.31 -5.44
CA LYS A 14 19.37 -12.24 -5.63
C LYS A 14 18.44 -12.53 -6.80
N ILE A 15 18.97 -13.03 -7.92
CA ILE A 15 18.17 -13.40 -9.09
C ILE A 15 17.21 -14.53 -8.74
N ARG A 16 17.66 -15.55 -8.00
CA ARG A 16 16.77 -16.62 -7.49
C ARG A 16 15.67 -16.04 -6.61
N GLN A 17 16.00 -15.12 -5.71
CA GLN A 17 15.00 -14.42 -4.88
C GLN A 17 13.98 -13.66 -5.74
N MET A 18 14.44 -12.93 -6.76
CA MET A 18 13.58 -12.16 -7.66
C MET A 18 12.68 -13.05 -8.53
N ALA A 19 13.10 -14.27 -8.82
CA ALA A 19 12.32 -15.25 -9.56
C ALA A 19 11.27 -16.00 -8.73
N LEU A 20 11.16 -15.74 -7.41
CA LEU A 20 10.16 -16.40 -6.56
C LEU A 20 8.74 -16.08 -7.06
N PRO A 21 7.90 -17.11 -7.31
CA PRO A 21 6.53 -16.91 -7.79
C PRO A 21 5.65 -16.35 -6.67
N LEU A 22 4.71 -15.50 -7.05
CA LEU A 22 3.69 -14.95 -6.16
C LEU A 22 2.34 -15.59 -6.44
N ALA A 23 1.63 -15.98 -5.39
CA ALA A 23 0.28 -16.51 -5.51
C ALA A 23 -0.70 -15.35 -5.84
N PRO A 24 -1.57 -15.50 -6.85
CA PRO A 24 -2.52 -14.46 -7.21
C PRO A 24 -3.62 -14.31 -6.17
N LEU A 25 -3.99 -13.07 -5.87
CA LEU A 25 -5.18 -12.74 -5.10
C LEU A 25 -6.38 -12.60 -6.04
N VAL A 26 -7.57 -12.97 -5.56
CA VAL A 26 -8.83 -12.83 -6.31
C VAL A 26 -9.66 -11.66 -5.78
N ARG A 27 -10.44 -11.05 -6.65
CA ARG A 27 -11.43 -10.03 -6.28
C ARG A 27 -12.59 -10.70 -5.55
N LEU A 28 -13.03 -10.12 -4.42
CA LEU A 28 -14.13 -10.71 -3.64
C LEU A 28 -15.49 -10.73 -4.36
N THR A 29 -15.72 -9.83 -5.30
CA THR A 29 -17.01 -9.72 -6.01
C THR A 29 -17.11 -10.65 -7.21
N THR A 30 -16.03 -10.83 -7.98
CA THR A 30 -16.04 -11.61 -9.23
C THR A 30 -15.26 -12.91 -9.15
N GLY A 31 -14.39 -13.08 -8.16
CA GLY A 31 -13.45 -14.20 -8.08
C GLY A 31 -12.29 -14.12 -9.09
N GLU A 32 -12.19 -13.02 -9.84
CA GLU A 32 -11.16 -12.86 -10.88
C GLU A 32 -9.85 -12.31 -10.33
N VAL A 33 -8.75 -12.64 -10.99
CA VAL A 33 -7.43 -12.08 -10.73
C VAL A 33 -7.21 -10.89 -11.65
N HIS A 34 -6.62 -9.82 -11.13
CA HIS A 34 -6.26 -8.67 -11.98
C HIS A 34 -5.23 -9.07 -13.06
N PRO A 35 -5.39 -8.67 -14.34
CA PRO A 35 -4.46 -9.05 -15.42
C PRO A 35 -2.99 -8.65 -15.17
N ILE A 36 -2.78 -7.53 -14.48
CA ILE A 36 -1.44 -7.01 -14.15
C ILE A 36 -0.90 -7.51 -12.79
N PHE A 37 -1.59 -8.45 -12.14
CA PHE A 37 -1.11 -8.97 -10.85
C PHE A 37 0.30 -9.56 -11.01
N PRO A 38 1.26 -9.20 -10.15
CA PRO A 38 2.64 -9.62 -10.32
C PRO A 38 2.78 -11.13 -10.11
N SER A 39 3.30 -11.83 -11.12
CA SER A 39 3.51 -13.28 -11.07
C SER A 39 4.78 -13.69 -10.33
N THR A 40 5.75 -12.79 -10.19
CA THR A 40 6.99 -13.00 -9.44
C THR A 40 7.35 -11.79 -8.59
N LEU A 41 8.27 -11.98 -7.64
CA LEU A 41 8.79 -10.88 -6.82
C LEU A 41 9.46 -9.79 -7.68
N LEU A 42 10.13 -10.15 -8.78
CA LEU A 42 10.66 -9.18 -9.74
C LEU A 42 9.54 -8.33 -10.36
N ASN A 43 8.48 -8.97 -10.86
CA ASN A 43 7.37 -8.26 -11.47
C ASN A 43 6.70 -7.30 -10.49
N PHE A 44 6.59 -7.67 -9.22
CA PHE A 44 6.12 -6.77 -8.17
C PHE A 44 6.98 -5.50 -8.04
N TRP A 45 8.30 -5.64 -7.99
CA TRP A 45 9.21 -4.49 -7.87
C TRP A 45 9.23 -3.60 -9.12
N LEU A 46 8.73 -4.09 -10.25
CA LEU A 46 8.63 -3.36 -11.51
C LEU A 46 7.27 -2.63 -11.69
N LEU A 47 6.30 -2.84 -10.81
CA LEU A 47 4.99 -2.17 -10.88
C LEU A 47 5.13 -0.65 -10.91
N THR A 48 4.46 0.02 -11.84
CA THR A 48 4.43 1.49 -11.90
C THR A 48 3.44 2.09 -10.89
N SER A 49 3.49 3.42 -10.71
CA SER A 49 2.57 4.12 -9.80
C SER A 49 1.11 3.94 -10.24
N SER A 50 0.84 4.04 -11.54
CA SER A 50 -0.51 3.84 -12.10
C SER A 50 -0.99 2.40 -11.95
N GLN A 51 -0.13 1.41 -12.17
CA GLN A 51 -0.47 0.00 -11.98
C GLN A 51 -0.78 -0.31 -10.50
N CYS A 52 -0.06 0.32 -9.57
CA CYS A 52 -0.37 0.19 -8.14
C CYS A 52 -1.75 0.78 -7.82
N ASP A 53 -2.07 1.97 -8.34
CA ASP A 53 -3.39 2.59 -8.14
C ASP A 53 -4.54 1.78 -8.77
N GLU A 54 -4.28 1.14 -9.91
CA GLU A 54 -5.24 0.26 -10.60
C GLU A 54 -5.50 -1.01 -9.80
N LEU A 55 -4.45 -1.70 -9.33
CA LEU A 55 -4.57 -2.85 -8.43
C LEU A 55 -5.36 -2.49 -7.16
N ALA A 56 -5.01 -1.36 -6.53
CA ALA A 56 -5.69 -0.90 -5.33
C ALA A 56 -7.18 -0.59 -5.59
N HIS A 57 -7.53 -0.02 -6.74
CA HIS A 57 -8.92 0.22 -7.09
C HIS A 57 -9.67 -1.11 -7.35
N PHE A 58 -9.07 -2.02 -8.09
CA PHE A 58 -9.65 -3.33 -8.39
C PHE A 58 -10.00 -4.11 -7.11
N TYR A 59 -9.09 -4.14 -6.14
CA TYR A 59 -9.32 -4.80 -4.85
C TYR A 59 -10.03 -3.94 -3.79
N HIS A 60 -10.76 -2.90 -4.19
CA HIS A 60 -11.53 -2.03 -3.30
C HIS A 60 -10.71 -1.33 -2.20
N GLN A 61 -9.40 -1.17 -2.36
CA GLN A 61 -8.53 -0.49 -1.38
C GLN A 61 -8.42 1.01 -1.69
N ARG A 62 -8.38 1.40 -2.97
CA ARG A 62 -8.34 2.83 -3.40
C ARG A 62 -9.70 3.50 -3.37
N THR A 63 -10.75 2.77 -3.72
CA THR A 63 -12.13 3.25 -3.68
C THR A 63 -12.86 2.32 -2.72
N PRO A 64 -12.83 2.65 -1.40
CA PRO A 64 -13.36 1.76 -0.38
C PRO A 64 -14.84 1.43 -0.60
N SER A 65 -15.21 0.21 -0.21
CA SER A 65 -16.57 -0.31 -0.23
C SER A 65 -16.77 -1.26 0.95
N ILE A 66 -17.95 -1.87 1.04
CA ILE A 66 -18.22 -2.91 2.04
C ILE A 66 -17.24 -4.09 1.98
N TYR A 67 -16.53 -4.29 0.86
CA TYR A 67 -15.58 -5.39 0.67
C TYR A 67 -14.15 -5.08 1.14
N SER A 68 -13.81 -3.81 1.38
CA SER A 68 -12.43 -3.40 1.63
C SER A 68 -11.80 -4.11 2.83
N THR A 69 -12.58 -4.25 3.90
CA THR A 69 -12.18 -4.87 5.18
C THR A 69 -12.25 -6.39 5.17
N HIS A 70 -12.84 -7.00 4.14
CA HIS A 70 -12.96 -8.45 4.01
C HIS A 70 -11.71 -9.10 3.37
N TYR A 71 -10.79 -8.31 2.84
CA TYR A 71 -9.50 -8.81 2.38
C TYR A 71 -8.58 -9.13 3.56
N PRO A 72 -7.61 -10.07 3.43
CA PRO A 72 -6.79 -10.52 4.56
C PRO A 72 -5.95 -9.42 5.22
N CYS A 73 -5.46 -8.46 4.44
CA CYS A 73 -4.58 -7.39 4.90
C CYS A 73 -5.04 -6.05 4.33
N PRO A 74 -6.17 -5.49 4.79
CA PRO A 74 -6.69 -4.24 4.24
C PRO A 74 -5.69 -3.11 4.44
N VAL A 75 -5.62 -2.21 3.47
CA VAL A 75 -4.72 -1.05 3.49
C VAL A 75 -5.51 0.21 3.21
N GLU A 76 -5.24 1.25 3.99
CA GLU A 76 -5.64 2.60 3.63
C GLU A 76 -4.87 3.02 2.38
N TRP A 77 -5.53 3.49 1.33
CA TRP A 77 -4.82 3.87 0.11
C TRP A 77 -4.60 5.39 0.04
N ARG A 78 -3.44 5.78 -0.49
CA ARG A 78 -3.06 7.18 -0.70
C ARG A 78 -2.62 7.39 -2.14
N SER A 79 -3.44 8.08 -2.93
CA SER A 79 -3.14 8.34 -4.34
C SER A 79 -2.00 9.37 -4.53
N ASP A 80 -1.80 10.23 -3.54
CA ASP A 80 -0.72 11.24 -3.49
C ASP A 80 0.63 10.67 -3.02
N ALA A 81 0.67 9.40 -2.61
CA ALA A 81 1.88 8.76 -2.10
C ALA A 81 2.93 8.51 -3.20
N THR A 82 4.19 8.43 -2.79
CA THR A 82 5.31 8.06 -3.66
C THR A 82 5.17 6.63 -4.20
N LEU A 83 5.90 6.32 -5.28
CA LEU A 83 5.91 4.97 -5.86
C LEU A 83 6.34 3.90 -4.84
N GLU A 84 7.33 4.19 -4.00
CA GLU A 84 7.79 3.25 -2.98
C GLU A 84 6.70 2.97 -1.95
N GLU A 85 6.02 4.02 -1.45
CA GLU A 85 4.92 3.87 -0.51
C GLU A 85 3.75 3.07 -1.11
N LYS A 86 3.39 3.33 -2.37
CA LYS A 86 2.35 2.57 -3.08
C LYS A 86 2.72 1.09 -3.21
N ARG A 87 3.96 0.79 -3.62
CA ARG A 87 4.47 -0.59 -3.69
C ARG A 87 4.46 -1.27 -2.32
N ARG A 88 4.87 -0.59 -1.25
CA ARG A 88 4.79 -1.11 0.12
C ARG A 88 3.35 -1.42 0.53
N ARG A 89 2.40 -0.52 0.27
CA ARG A 89 0.97 -0.75 0.56
C ARG A 89 0.43 -1.97 -0.21
N ILE A 90 0.74 -2.11 -1.50
CA ILE A 90 0.38 -3.31 -2.27
C ILE A 90 1.06 -4.55 -1.69
N GLY A 91 2.36 -4.47 -1.38
CA GLY A 91 3.12 -5.57 -0.80
C GLY A 91 2.51 -6.07 0.51
N ARG A 92 2.15 -5.15 1.42
CA ARG A 92 1.42 -5.48 2.65
C ARG A 92 0.08 -6.13 2.35
N PHE A 93 -0.68 -5.57 1.40
CA PHE A 93 -2.00 -6.06 1.01
C PHE A 93 -1.96 -7.51 0.50
N ILE A 94 -0.94 -7.88 -0.28
CA ILE A 94 -0.75 -9.25 -0.79
C ILE A 94 0.05 -10.17 0.16
N GLY A 95 0.42 -9.70 1.36
CA GLY A 95 1.09 -10.50 2.39
C GLY A 95 2.62 -10.63 2.26
N LEU A 96 3.29 -9.74 1.52
CA LEU A 96 4.76 -9.70 1.47
C LEU A 96 5.36 -9.15 2.76
N ARG A 97 6.34 -9.87 3.31
CA ARG A 97 7.15 -9.41 4.45
C ARG A 97 8.04 -8.23 4.07
N GLY A 98 8.29 -7.33 5.01
CA GLY A 98 9.13 -6.13 4.80
C GLY A 98 8.45 -5.01 4.00
N CYS A 99 7.18 -5.19 3.63
CA CYS A 99 6.35 -4.17 2.99
C CYS A 99 5.42 -3.46 4.00
N GLU A 100 5.65 -3.68 5.30
CA GLU A 100 5.00 -2.92 6.36
C GLU A 100 5.19 -1.44 6.05
N SER A 101 4.07 -0.75 5.80
CA SER A 101 4.11 0.68 5.53
C SER A 101 4.74 1.33 6.75
N PRO A 102 5.83 2.11 6.60
CA PRO A 102 6.30 2.90 7.73
C PRO A 102 5.10 3.73 8.18
N MET A 103 4.65 3.54 9.42
CA MET A 103 3.79 4.54 10.04
C MET A 103 4.56 5.84 9.89
N ARG A 104 3.96 6.83 9.22
CA ARG A 104 4.58 8.14 9.10
C ARG A 104 4.82 8.58 10.54
N ILE A 105 6.08 8.54 10.99
CA ILE A 105 6.43 8.98 12.33
C ILE A 105 6.27 10.48 12.25
N LEU A 106 5.09 10.95 12.64
CA LEU A 106 4.83 12.37 12.74
C LEU A 106 5.83 12.92 13.74
N THR A 107 6.46 14.04 13.38
CA THR A 107 7.30 14.72 14.36
C THR A 107 6.41 15.19 15.51
N GLU A 108 7.00 15.38 16.69
CA GLU A 108 6.25 15.87 17.84
C GLU A 108 5.55 17.21 17.53
N GLU A 109 6.16 18.03 16.67
CA GLU A 109 5.58 19.28 16.18
C GLU A 109 4.36 19.08 15.29
N GLU A 110 4.37 18.09 14.38
CA GLU A 110 3.21 17.74 13.56
C GLU A 110 2.06 17.19 14.41
N ILE A 111 2.37 16.37 15.43
CA ILE A 111 1.37 15.84 16.37
C ILE A 111 0.74 16.98 17.18
N ARG A 112 1.56 17.86 17.77
CA ARG A 112 1.07 19.02 18.56
C ARG A 112 0.21 19.96 17.71
N ARG A 113 0.58 20.16 16.44
CA ARG A 113 -0.19 20.98 15.50
C ARG A 113 -1.55 20.36 15.20
N GLY A 114 -1.60 19.06 14.90
CA GLY A 114 -2.85 18.34 14.70
C GLY A 114 -3.79 18.43 15.90
N VAL A 115 -3.28 18.24 17.11
CA VAL A 115 -4.06 18.35 18.36
C VAL A 115 -4.61 19.77 18.56
N ARG A 116 -3.84 20.81 18.23
CA ARG A 116 -4.29 22.20 18.31
C ARG A 116 -5.42 22.48 17.33
N GLU A 117 -5.25 22.12 16.07
CA GLU A 117 -6.25 22.33 15.02
C GLU A 117 -7.56 21.56 15.28
N GLU A 118 -7.50 20.42 15.96
CA GLU A 118 -8.67 19.65 16.35
C GLU A 118 -9.43 20.32 17.50
N ARG A 119 -8.71 20.84 18.52
CA ARG A 119 -9.32 21.63 19.62
C ARG A 119 -10.02 22.89 19.10
N GLU A 120 -9.37 23.64 18.23
CA GLU A 120 -9.95 24.86 17.64
C GLU A 120 -11.21 24.56 16.82
N ARG A 121 -11.25 23.41 16.12
CA ARG A 121 -12.46 22.95 15.41
C ARG A 121 -13.57 22.57 16.36
N ALA A 122 -13.26 21.87 17.45
CA ALA A 122 -14.25 21.49 18.47
C ALA A 122 -14.86 22.72 19.15
N GLU A 123 -14.04 23.71 19.55
CA GLU A 123 -14.49 24.97 20.14
C GLU A 123 -15.39 25.78 19.19
N GLN A 124 -15.04 25.84 17.90
CA GLN A 124 -15.87 26.48 16.89
C GLN A 124 -17.21 25.76 16.68
N GLU A 125 -17.21 24.42 16.72
CA GLU A 125 -18.42 23.61 16.59
C GLU A 125 -19.33 23.76 17.82
N GLU A 126 -18.76 23.77 19.03
CA GLU A 126 -19.48 24.07 20.27
C GLU A 126 -20.04 25.49 20.27
N GLY A 127 -19.25 26.48 19.88
CA GLY A 127 -19.71 27.87 19.75
C GLY A 127 -20.85 28.01 18.73
N ARG A 128 -20.80 27.26 17.62
CA ARG A 128 -21.93 27.19 16.67
C ARG A 128 -23.15 26.56 17.30
N LYS A 129 -23.02 25.42 18.00
CA LYS A 129 -24.15 24.74 18.67
C LYS A 129 -24.78 25.62 19.77
N ALA A 130 -23.95 26.28 20.57
CA ALA A 130 -24.39 27.21 21.61
C ALA A 130 -25.08 28.47 21.06
N ARG A 131 -24.85 28.83 19.79
CA ARG A 131 -25.50 29.97 19.13
C ARG A 131 -26.93 29.65 18.63
N TRP A 132 -27.30 28.36 18.55
CA TRP A 132 -28.62 27.90 18.09
C TRP A 132 -29.51 27.38 19.24
N TYR A 133 -28.99 27.34 20.46
CA TYR A 133 -29.72 27.09 21.71
C TYR A 133 -29.90 28.39 22.49
#